data_AF-A0A6A4W448-F1
#
_entry.id   AF-A0A6A4W448-F1
#
_cell.length_a   1.000
_cell.length_b   1.000
_cell.length_c   1.000
_cell.angle_alpha   90.00
_cell.angle_beta   90.00
_cell.angle_gamma   90.00
#
_symmetry.space_group_name_H-M   'P 1'
#
loop_
_entity.id
_entity.type
_entity.pdbx_description
1 polymer ?
#
loop_
_entity_poly.entity_id
_entity_poly.type
_entity_poly.pdbx_seq_one_letter_code
_entity_poly.pdbx_strand_id
1 'polypeptide(L)'
;MDAMDELKPLFDDPWSKSYALVQEDGSDLRARELLADTQYSFQIPIRLIELFSKDEAELLDEMKQLKSLLPPLSDLVRDAVRRHEDIIASYSVSKTTLKAHKGPFFKRSTVKGDPSLEFVPVNLHLQRLVADAPAADRSVIHDVITVGAFTAFSQKFRDGGLLQYAELLGGRPVPGGGPCCSLPRMVERLAAGGRTALDGDKASAMYQAEGVVQAIEEARSRILEACVGLLEAGKADDSAAIPALVKIITAESSRVDVALHSPVVADTHQQLASSSATGAAPHLGCLPVPPLAGRLVSLPAAAAAPADWRSAAAAVSAAAAGLCAAEGAALAAAVPQLRAGCDAALAAARLARATTRLREQRRTQLLRDAARHRRDICFSHAPTPPSWNSWPPSGRSSSSRGCSPTMDTKAGMVQDMVVAVQDLEGVEFILEPAAAPKGPGVPEVRLEGGRGRLQVYLPTPKALLAGKRAGKQIRFHPRPVFFNVGINEQATFFRVRDESCPDVGDLIIQLGQTIRSGRPKEVKILQLASQICRAVSGIRFCSCKSAKDRTSMSVTLEQVNILSRELQLASAERPRALALMRTDGARRRNAEKNVGSPRFSFNTLQLLTMPSEYRAPPGTYGAVES
;
A
#
# COMPACT_ATOMS: atom_id res chain seq x y z
N MET A 1 -7.35 -29.77 16.40
CA MET A 1 -8.05 -29.21 15.23
C MET A 1 -7.02 -29.02 14.14
N ASP A 2 -7.24 -29.47 12.90
CA ASP A 2 -6.24 -29.32 11.85
C ASP A 2 -6.04 -27.83 11.55
N ALA A 3 -4.80 -27.34 11.55
CA ALA A 3 -4.47 -25.93 11.25
C ALA A 3 -4.97 -25.48 9.87
N MET A 4 -5.35 -26.44 9.01
CA MET A 4 -6.01 -26.21 7.74
C MET A 4 -7.50 -25.84 7.88
N ASP A 5 -8.24 -26.46 8.80
CA ASP A 5 -9.68 -26.25 8.95
C ASP A 5 -10.02 -24.80 9.31
N GLU A 6 -9.12 -24.12 10.02
CA GLU A 6 -9.25 -22.72 10.40
C GLU A 6 -9.08 -21.75 9.22
N LEU A 7 -8.36 -22.17 8.18
CA LEU A 7 -8.05 -21.35 7.00
C LEU A 7 -8.98 -21.61 5.81
N LYS A 8 -9.65 -22.76 5.76
CA LYS A 8 -10.64 -23.11 4.71
C LYS A 8 -11.66 -22.00 4.40
N PRO A 9 -12.16 -21.21 5.37
CA PRO A 9 -13.11 -20.14 5.08
C PRO A 9 -12.52 -18.93 4.34
N LEU A 10 -11.19 -18.82 4.23
CA LEU A 10 -10.48 -17.64 3.71
C LEU A 10 -9.68 -17.94 2.44
N PHE A 11 -9.38 -19.21 2.18
CA PHE A 11 -8.50 -19.65 1.12
C PHE A 11 -9.16 -20.70 0.22
N ASP A 12 -8.84 -20.65 -1.06
CA ASP A 12 -9.33 -21.57 -2.08
C ASP A 12 -8.19 -22.45 -2.63
N ASP A 13 -8.57 -23.60 -3.20
CA ASP A 13 -7.67 -24.62 -3.78
C ASP A 13 -6.45 -24.94 -2.88
N PRO A 14 -6.64 -25.30 -1.59
CA PRO A 14 -5.52 -25.61 -0.71
C PRO A 14 -4.83 -26.89 -1.16
N TRP A 15 -3.55 -26.79 -1.51
CA TRP A 15 -2.68 -27.92 -1.81
C TRP A 15 -1.75 -28.17 -0.62
N SER A 16 -1.45 -29.44 -0.32
CA SER A 16 -0.49 -29.77 0.72
C SER A 16 0.39 -30.98 0.39
N LYS A 17 1.58 -31.02 0.98
CA LYS A 17 2.52 -32.14 0.91
C LYS A 17 3.16 -32.35 2.27
N SER A 18 3.22 -33.60 2.71
CA SER A 18 3.91 -33.98 3.95
C SER A 18 5.23 -34.69 3.64
N TYR A 19 6.20 -34.49 4.53
CA TYR A 19 7.55 -35.02 4.49
C TYR A 19 7.86 -35.71 5.81
N ALA A 20 8.54 -36.85 5.73
CA ALA A 20 9.19 -37.49 6.87
C ALA A 20 10.69 -37.23 6.77
N LEU A 21 11.25 -36.64 7.82
CA LEU A 21 12.64 -36.23 7.96
C LEU A 21 13.15 -36.76 9.32
N VAL A 22 14.44 -36.59 9.59
CA VAL A 22 15.08 -37.02 10.84
C VAL A 22 15.75 -35.87 11.58
N GLN A 23 15.70 -35.90 12.91
CA GLN A 23 16.42 -35.00 13.80
C GLN A 23 17.87 -35.47 14.03
N GLU A 24 18.72 -34.61 14.61
CA GLU A 24 20.14 -34.93 14.89
C GLU A 24 20.33 -36.17 15.79
N ASP A 25 19.39 -36.44 16.69
CA ASP A 25 19.36 -37.62 17.57
C ASP A 25 18.75 -38.87 16.90
N GLY A 26 18.34 -38.75 15.64
CA GLY A 26 17.71 -39.81 14.85
C GLY A 26 16.21 -39.96 15.04
N SER A 27 15.55 -39.12 15.85
CA SER A 27 14.10 -39.19 16.00
C SER A 27 13.32 -38.59 14.82
N ASP A 28 12.05 -38.96 14.71
CA ASP A 28 11.15 -38.54 13.64
C ASP A 28 10.89 -37.02 13.65
N LEU A 29 11.03 -36.39 12.49
CA LEU A 29 10.56 -35.04 12.21
C LEU A 29 9.53 -35.06 11.08
N ARG A 30 8.32 -34.58 11.36
CA ARG A 30 7.23 -34.51 10.37
C ARG A 30 7.06 -33.07 9.93
N ALA A 31 7.06 -32.81 8.62
CA ALA A 31 6.84 -31.48 8.08
C ALA A 31 5.73 -31.52 7.01
N ARG A 32 4.95 -30.45 6.90
CA ARG A 32 3.89 -30.28 5.91
C ARG A 32 3.96 -28.88 5.31
N GLU A 33 4.09 -28.82 3.99
CA GLU A 33 3.91 -27.58 3.24
C GLU A 33 2.47 -27.46 2.76
N LEU A 34 1.97 -26.23 2.78
CA LEU A 34 0.65 -25.85 2.31
C LEU A 34 0.79 -24.67 1.36
N LEU A 35 0.07 -24.69 0.24
CA LEU A 35 -0.05 -23.59 -0.70
C LEU A 35 -1.53 -23.29 -0.90
N ALA A 36 -1.93 -22.05 -0.69
CA ALA A 36 -3.33 -21.66 -0.79
C ALA A 36 -3.51 -20.29 -1.47
N ASP A 37 -4.58 -20.17 -2.24
CA ASP A 37 -4.95 -18.94 -2.95
C ASP A 37 -5.90 -18.12 -2.08
N THR A 38 -5.78 -16.80 -2.09
CA THR A 38 -6.69 -15.93 -1.32
C THR A 38 -7.64 -15.19 -2.24
N GLN A 39 -8.94 -15.24 -1.95
CA GLN A 39 -9.95 -14.47 -2.70
C GLN A 39 -9.76 -12.96 -2.56
N TYR A 40 -9.02 -12.52 -1.52
CA TYR A 40 -8.67 -11.13 -1.30
C TYR A 40 -7.77 -10.54 -2.39
N SER A 41 -7.13 -11.38 -3.21
CA SER A 41 -6.38 -10.95 -4.39
C SER A 41 -7.26 -10.20 -5.42
N PHE A 42 -8.57 -10.43 -5.43
CA PHE A 42 -9.53 -9.71 -6.27
C PHE A 42 -10.45 -8.79 -5.45
N GLN A 43 -10.92 -9.22 -4.27
CA GLN A 43 -11.83 -8.41 -3.46
C GLN A 43 -11.21 -7.06 -3.07
N ILE A 44 -9.95 -7.06 -2.61
CA ILE A 44 -9.29 -5.82 -2.17
C ILE A 44 -9.08 -4.86 -3.34
N PRO A 45 -8.51 -5.27 -4.50
CA PRO A 45 -8.44 -4.39 -5.66
C PRO A 45 -9.79 -3.84 -6.12
N ILE A 46 -10.86 -4.65 -6.13
CA ILE A 46 -12.20 -4.17 -6.50
C ILE A 46 -12.67 -3.06 -5.55
N ARG A 47 -12.49 -3.25 -4.24
CA ARG A 47 -12.87 -2.26 -3.22
C ARG A 47 -12.00 -1.01 -3.28
N LEU A 48 -10.71 -1.15 -3.57
CA LEU A 48 -9.81 -0.02 -3.78
C LEU A 48 -10.20 0.79 -5.01
N ILE A 49 -10.51 0.14 -6.14
CA ILE A 49 -10.99 0.83 -7.34
C ILE A 49 -12.28 1.60 -7.04
N GLU A 50 -13.21 1.04 -6.26
CA GLU A 50 -14.42 1.75 -5.83
C GLU A 50 -14.11 3.02 -5.04
N LEU A 51 -13.14 2.95 -4.11
CA LEU A 51 -12.67 4.09 -3.34
C LEU A 51 -11.95 5.12 -4.23
N PHE A 52 -11.06 4.67 -5.13
CA PHE A 52 -10.35 5.53 -6.07
C PHE A 52 -11.31 6.26 -7.03
N SER A 53 -12.34 5.57 -7.53
CA SER A 53 -13.40 6.18 -8.34
C SER A 53 -14.19 7.22 -7.57
N LYS A 54 -14.46 6.98 -6.28
CA LYS A 54 -15.17 7.93 -5.42
C LYS A 54 -14.34 9.21 -5.24
N ASP A 55 -13.07 9.07 -4.84
CA ASP A 55 -12.15 10.20 -4.70
C ASP A 55 -12.04 11.00 -6.02
N GLU A 56 -11.99 10.31 -7.16
CA GLU A 56 -11.90 10.95 -8.47
C GLU A 56 -13.20 11.66 -8.88
N ALA A 57 -14.35 11.11 -8.51
CA ALA A 57 -15.65 11.75 -8.71
C ALA A 57 -15.79 13.03 -7.88
N GLU A 58 -15.26 13.06 -6.65
CA GLU A 58 -15.22 14.28 -5.84
C GLU A 58 -14.37 15.38 -6.52
N LEU A 59 -13.23 15.02 -7.12
CA LEU A 59 -12.42 15.96 -7.91
C LEU A 59 -13.14 16.43 -9.17
N LEU A 60 -13.86 15.53 -9.86
CA LEU A 60 -14.69 15.88 -11.02
C LEU A 60 -15.76 16.90 -10.65
N ASP A 61 -16.43 16.72 -9.51
CA ASP A 61 -17.46 17.64 -9.02
C ASP A 61 -16.85 19.02 -8.66
N GLU A 62 -15.66 19.05 -8.07
CA GLU A 62 -14.92 20.30 -7.85
C GLU A 62 -14.61 21.03 -9.17
N MET A 63 -14.16 20.31 -10.20
CA MET A 63 -13.90 20.92 -11.51
C MET A 63 -15.20 21.42 -12.18
N LYS A 64 -16.31 20.70 -12.03
CA LYS A 64 -17.62 21.14 -12.56
C LYS A 64 -18.10 22.42 -11.88
N GLN A 65 -17.91 22.55 -10.57
CA GLN A 65 -18.24 23.77 -9.82
C GLN A 65 -17.37 24.97 -10.26
N LEU A 66 -16.08 24.76 -10.53
CA LEU A 66 -15.22 25.80 -11.09
C LEU A 66 -15.70 26.31 -12.45
N LYS A 67 -16.27 25.45 -13.28
CA LYS A 67 -16.81 25.85 -14.60
C LYS A 67 -17.87 26.94 -14.47
N SER A 68 -18.71 26.86 -13.43
CA SER A 68 -19.73 27.87 -13.16
C SER A 68 -19.18 29.17 -12.56
N LEU A 69 -17.96 29.13 -12.00
CA LEU A 69 -17.37 30.24 -11.24
C LEU A 69 -16.30 31.01 -12.02
N LEU A 70 -15.62 30.35 -12.97
CA LEU A 70 -14.46 30.87 -13.69
C LEU A 70 -14.61 30.77 -15.22
N PRO A 71 -15.51 31.57 -15.83
CA PRO A 71 -15.69 31.59 -17.29
C PRO A 71 -14.42 31.76 -18.13
N PRO A 72 -13.41 32.58 -17.72
CA PRO A 72 -12.17 32.75 -18.48
C PRO A 72 -11.30 31.48 -18.60
N LEU A 73 -11.47 30.51 -17.69
CA LEU A 73 -10.72 29.24 -17.69
C LEU A 73 -11.54 28.07 -18.24
N SER A 74 -12.68 28.34 -18.91
CA SER A 74 -13.66 27.34 -19.32
C SER A 74 -13.10 26.20 -20.18
N ASP A 75 -12.13 26.48 -21.07
CA ASP A 75 -11.45 25.45 -21.87
C ASP A 75 -10.59 24.53 -21.01
N LEU A 76 -9.79 25.08 -20.10
CA LEU A 76 -8.95 24.32 -19.17
C LEU A 76 -9.80 23.46 -18.22
N VAL A 77 -10.92 24.03 -17.74
CA VAL A 77 -11.88 23.31 -16.88
C VAL A 77 -12.53 22.16 -17.66
N ARG A 78 -12.98 22.40 -18.89
CA ARG A 78 -13.56 21.35 -19.74
C ARG A 78 -12.56 20.22 -20.01
N ASP A 79 -11.32 20.56 -20.30
CA ASP A 79 -10.25 19.57 -20.47
C ASP A 79 -9.99 18.78 -19.18
N ALA A 80 -10.01 19.44 -18.02
CA ALA A 80 -9.85 18.78 -16.72
C ALA A 80 -11.02 17.84 -16.38
N VAL A 81 -12.26 18.31 -16.57
CA VAL A 81 -13.48 17.51 -16.43
C VAL A 81 -13.38 16.24 -17.26
N ARG A 82 -13.02 16.37 -18.54
CA ARG A 82 -12.88 15.23 -19.44
C ARG A 82 -11.82 14.23 -18.97
N ARG A 83 -10.67 14.70 -18.49
CA ARG A 83 -9.62 13.81 -17.96
C ARG A 83 -10.10 13.00 -16.76
N HIS A 84 -10.79 13.64 -15.82
CA HIS A 84 -11.35 12.95 -14.66
C HIS A 84 -12.45 11.95 -15.08
N GLU A 85 -13.28 12.29 -16.06
CA GLU A 85 -14.26 11.36 -16.65
C GLU A 85 -13.58 10.14 -17.29
N ASP A 86 -12.49 10.34 -18.03
CA ASP A 86 -11.72 9.26 -18.66
C ASP A 86 -11.09 8.33 -17.60
N ILE A 87 -10.56 8.88 -16.50
CA ILE A 87 -10.00 8.09 -15.37
C ILE A 87 -11.10 7.27 -14.68
N ILE A 88 -12.26 7.88 -14.38
CA ILE A 88 -13.39 7.18 -13.77
C ILE A 88 -13.92 6.08 -14.69
N ALA A 89 -13.98 6.34 -15.99
CA ALA A 89 -14.37 5.34 -16.99
C ALA A 89 -13.36 4.18 -17.01
N SER A 90 -12.06 4.47 -16.97
CA SER A 90 -11.01 3.44 -16.89
C SER A 90 -11.16 2.56 -15.63
N TYR A 91 -11.34 3.17 -14.46
CA TYR A 91 -11.62 2.44 -13.21
C TYR A 91 -12.90 1.62 -13.28
N SER A 92 -13.95 2.14 -13.89
CA SER A 92 -15.23 1.44 -14.07
C SER A 92 -15.08 0.20 -14.95
N VAL A 93 -14.29 0.29 -16.03
CA VAL A 93 -13.94 -0.85 -16.89
C VAL A 93 -13.18 -1.89 -16.08
N SER A 94 -12.08 -1.51 -15.42
CA SER A 94 -11.27 -2.46 -14.62
C SER A 94 -12.10 -3.13 -13.53
N LYS A 95 -12.93 -2.38 -12.78
CA LYS A 95 -13.85 -2.93 -11.78
C LYS A 95 -14.80 -3.96 -12.37
N THR A 96 -15.42 -3.66 -13.50
CA THR A 96 -16.37 -4.56 -14.17
C THR A 96 -15.67 -5.84 -14.63
N THR A 97 -14.49 -5.71 -15.21
CA THR A 97 -13.65 -6.84 -15.63
C THR A 97 -13.26 -7.73 -14.45
N LEU A 98 -12.83 -7.15 -13.33
CA LEU A 98 -12.46 -7.92 -12.13
C LEU A 98 -13.67 -8.62 -11.50
N LYS A 99 -14.85 -7.97 -11.45
CA LYS A 99 -16.09 -8.59 -10.96
C LYS A 99 -16.58 -9.74 -11.85
N ALA A 100 -16.31 -9.67 -13.15
CA ALA A 100 -16.69 -10.70 -14.12
C ALA A 100 -15.67 -11.86 -14.21
N HIS A 101 -14.53 -11.77 -13.52
CA HIS A 101 -13.48 -12.79 -13.56
C HIS A 101 -13.96 -14.12 -12.96
N LYS A 102 -13.87 -15.19 -13.75
CA LYS A 102 -14.21 -16.57 -13.33
C LYS A 102 -13.00 -17.50 -13.24
N GLY A 103 -11.79 -16.95 -13.37
CA GLY A 103 -10.55 -17.71 -13.31
C GLY A 103 -10.07 -17.95 -11.87
N PRO A 104 -8.82 -18.40 -11.68
CA PRO A 104 -8.27 -18.61 -10.35
C PRO A 104 -8.18 -17.31 -9.57
N PHE A 105 -8.21 -17.40 -8.24
CA PHE A 105 -8.07 -16.28 -7.31
C PHE A 105 -6.61 -15.78 -7.17
N PHE A 106 -5.86 -15.76 -8.27
CA PHE A 106 -4.58 -15.08 -8.39
C PHE A 106 -4.28 -14.74 -9.86
N LYS A 107 -3.48 -13.69 -10.10
CA LYS A 107 -2.99 -13.34 -11.45
C LYS A 107 -1.76 -14.17 -11.79
N ARG A 108 -1.85 -15.05 -12.80
CA ARG A 108 -0.70 -15.85 -13.25
C ARG A 108 0.44 -14.96 -13.76
N SER A 109 1.67 -15.40 -13.53
CA SER A 109 2.88 -14.67 -13.96
C SER A 109 3.10 -14.61 -15.48
N THR A 110 2.44 -15.49 -16.24
CA THR A 110 2.41 -15.45 -17.72
C THR A 110 1.63 -14.24 -18.23
N VAL A 111 0.53 -13.89 -17.57
CA VAL A 111 -0.33 -12.74 -17.90
C VAL A 111 -0.03 -11.49 -17.08
N LYS A 112 1.16 -11.39 -16.46
CA LYS A 112 1.58 -10.20 -15.67
C LYS A 112 1.47 -8.87 -16.46
N GLY A 113 1.60 -8.93 -17.78
CA GLY A 113 1.50 -7.77 -18.68
C GLY A 113 0.10 -7.50 -19.22
N ASP A 114 -0.90 -8.28 -18.82
CA ASP A 114 -2.29 -8.08 -19.19
C ASP A 114 -2.86 -6.84 -18.46
N PRO A 115 -3.31 -5.80 -19.20
CA PRO A 115 -3.93 -4.61 -18.64
C PRO A 115 -5.25 -4.91 -17.91
N SER A 116 -6.02 -5.90 -18.36
CA SER A 116 -7.34 -6.22 -17.79
C SER A 116 -7.30 -6.67 -16.32
N LEU A 117 -6.13 -7.17 -15.90
CA LEU A 117 -5.84 -7.63 -14.55
C LEU A 117 -4.76 -6.76 -13.88
N GLU A 118 -4.51 -5.53 -14.32
CA GLU A 118 -3.37 -4.75 -13.84
C GLU A 118 -3.40 -4.42 -12.34
N PHE A 119 -4.59 -4.24 -11.76
CA PHE A 119 -4.79 -4.01 -10.32
C PHE A 119 -4.64 -5.26 -9.46
N VAL A 120 -4.59 -6.46 -10.05
CA VAL A 120 -4.50 -7.72 -9.31
C VAL A 120 -3.02 -8.08 -9.07
N PRO A 121 -2.62 -8.40 -7.82
CA PRO A 121 -1.26 -8.80 -7.51
C PRO A 121 -0.88 -10.09 -8.25
N VAL A 122 0.30 -10.07 -8.87
CA VAL A 122 0.83 -11.23 -9.61
C VAL A 122 1.20 -12.34 -8.64
N ASN A 123 0.69 -13.55 -8.85
CA ASN A 123 1.14 -14.78 -8.18
C ASN A 123 1.12 -14.69 -6.64
N LEU A 124 0.04 -14.12 -6.10
CA LEU A 124 -0.18 -13.99 -4.65
C LEU A 124 -0.67 -15.31 -4.05
N HIS A 125 0.07 -15.85 -3.09
CA HIS A 125 -0.30 -17.06 -2.35
C HIS A 125 0.13 -16.97 -0.88
N LEU A 126 -0.61 -17.66 -0.01
CA LEU A 126 -0.12 -18.06 1.30
C LEU A 126 0.66 -19.37 1.13
N GLN A 127 1.87 -19.42 1.68
CA GLN A 127 2.62 -20.65 1.85
C GLN A 127 2.90 -20.88 3.33
N ARG A 128 2.41 -22.00 3.86
CA ARG A 128 2.56 -22.36 5.28
C ARG A 128 3.40 -23.62 5.41
N LEU A 129 4.34 -23.61 6.34
CA LEU A 129 5.01 -24.78 6.88
C LEU A 129 4.40 -25.09 8.25
N VAL A 130 3.96 -26.33 8.45
CA VAL A 130 3.64 -26.88 9.77
C VAL A 130 4.59 -28.05 9.98
N ALA A 131 5.30 -28.08 11.11
CA ALA A 131 6.21 -29.17 11.41
C ALA A 131 6.17 -29.55 12.88
N ASP A 132 6.29 -30.84 13.15
CA ASP A 132 6.16 -31.44 14.46
C ASP A 132 7.33 -32.42 14.68
N ALA A 133 7.98 -32.30 15.83
CA ALA A 133 9.00 -33.20 16.35
C ALA A 133 8.43 -33.90 17.59
N PRO A 134 7.77 -35.06 17.44
CA PRO A 134 7.01 -35.68 18.52
C PRO A 134 7.86 -36.07 19.73
N ALA A 135 9.09 -36.55 19.49
CA ALA A 135 10.00 -36.96 20.55
C ALA A 135 10.45 -35.78 21.43
N ALA A 136 10.53 -34.58 20.85
CA ALA A 136 10.93 -33.36 21.54
C ALA A 136 9.74 -32.52 22.05
N ASP A 137 8.49 -32.97 21.82
CA ASP A 137 7.25 -32.20 22.05
C ASP A 137 7.33 -30.76 21.54
N ARG A 138 7.85 -30.61 20.31
CA ARG A 138 8.05 -29.31 19.66
C ARG A 138 7.31 -29.24 18.35
N SER A 139 6.61 -28.13 18.12
CA SER A 139 5.95 -27.84 16.85
C SER A 139 6.23 -26.42 16.39
N VAL A 140 6.19 -26.23 15.07
CA VAL A 140 6.42 -24.95 14.42
C VAL A 140 5.36 -24.73 13.36
N ILE A 141 4.80 -23.52 13.35
CA ILE A 141 4.05 -23.00 12.21
C ILE A 141 4.79 -21.78 11.66
N HIS A 142 4.92 -21.71 10.34
CA HIS A 142 5.55 -20.59 9.66
C HIS A 142 4.80 -20.23 8.39
N ASP A 143 4.31 -18.99 8.34
CA ASP A 143 3.62 -18.42 7.19
C ASP A 143 4.53 -17.49 6.41
N VAL A 144 4.50 -17.63 5.09
CA VAL A 144 5.10 -16.70 4.14
C VAL A 144 4.05 -16.33 3.09
N ILE A 145 3.84 -15.03 2.90
CA ILE A 145 3.04 -14.53 1.79
C ILE A 145 3.98 -14.36 0.60
N THR A 146 3.74 -15.09 -0.49
CA THR A 146 4.51 -14.96 -1.72
C THR A 146 3.73 -14.14 -2.73
N VAL A 147 4.36 -13.13 -3.31
CA VAL A 147 3.69 -12.21 -4.25
C VAL A 147 4.69 -11.59 -5.23
N GLY A 148 4.23 -11.24 -6.42
CA GLY A 148 5.03 -10.56 -7.43
C GLY A 148 5.41 -9.16 -6.96
N ALA A 149 6.33 -8.51 -7.65
CA ALA A 149 6.65 -7.12 -7.35
C ALA A 149 5.44 -6.22 -7.62
N PHE A 150 5.15 -5.31 -6.68
CA PHE A 150 4.04 -4.35 -6.75
C PHE A 150 4.31 -3.34 -7.85
N THR A 151 3.72 -3.57 -9.02
CA THR A 151 4.12 -2.85 -10.24
C THR A 151 2.99 -2.73 -11.25
N ALA A 152 2.92 -1.59 -11.94
CA ALA A 152 2.11 -1.43 -13.14
C ALA A 152 2.82 -2.04 -14.36
N PHE A 153 3.07 -3.35 -14.34
CA PHE A 153 3.88 -4.02 -15.36
C PHE A 153 3.29 -3.93 -16.77
N SER A 154 1.96 -3.85 -16.90
CA SER A 154 1.22 -3.59 -18.15
C SER A 154 1.71 -2.32 -18.85
N GLN A 155 1.95 -1.25 -18.09
CA GLN A 155 2.37 0.07 -18.55
C GLN A 155 3.85 0.16 -18.94
N LYS A 156 4.63 -0.91 -18.72
CA LYS A 156 6.09 -0.95 -18.95
C LYS A 156 6.84 0.09 -18.10
N PHE A 157 8.13 0.26 -18.41
CA PHE A 157 9.10 1.08 -17.65
C PHE A 157 10.02 1.86 -18.59
N ARG A 158 9.52 2.29 -19.76
CA ARG A 158 10.33 3.08 -20.71
C ARG A 158 10.74 4.42 -20.09
N ASP A 159 9.84 5.01 -19.31
CA ASP A 159 10.00 6.30 -18.65
C ASP A 159 10.35 6.18 -17.15
N GLY A 160 10.83 5.01 -16.72
CA GLY A 160 11.05 4.69 -15.31
C GLY A 160 9.79 4.21 -14.57
N GLY A 161 9.90 4.08 -13.25
CA GLY A 161 8.78 3.82 -12.32
C GLY A 161 8.44 5.05 -11.48
N LEU A 162 7.65 4.86 -10.43
CA LEU A 162 7.08 5.96 -9.63
C LEU A 162 8.09 6.95 -9.06
N LEU A 163 9.28 6.49 -8.65
CA LEU A 163 10.33 7.40 -8.17
C LEU A 163 10.89 8.31 -9.26
N GLN A 164 10.96 7.83 -10.50
CA GLN A 164 11.37 8.67 -11.63
C GLN A 164 10.32 9.73 -11.93
N TYR A 165 9.03 9.38 -11.82
CA TYR A 165 7.93 10.32 -12.01
C TYR A 165 7.96 11.41 -10.94
N ALA A 166 8.28 11.05 -9.70
CA ALA A 166 8.48 12.00 -8.61
C ALA A 166 9.62 13.01 -8.87
N GLU A 167 10.76 12.54 -9.40
CA GLU A 167 11.86 13.45 -9.77
C GLU A 167 11.47 14.42 -10.89
N LEU A 168 10.73 13.93 -11.90
CA LEU A 168 10.23 14.73 -13.01
C LEU A 168 9.22 15.80 -12.54
N LEU A 169 8.32 15.44 -11.61
CA LEU A 169 7.38 16.39 -11.00
C LEU A 169 8.09 17.42 -10.13
N GLY A 170 9.19 17.05 -9.48
CA GLY A 170 10.03 17.96 -8.69
C GLY A 170 10.94 18.89 -9.51
N GLY A 171 10.77 18.98 -10.83
CA GLY A 171 11.49 19.91 -11.70
C GLY A 171 12.98 19.60 -11.92
N ARG A 172 13.44 18.38 -11.60
CA ARG A 172 14.84 18.00 -11.80
C ARG A 172 15.06 17.43 -13.20
N PRO A 173 16.08 17.89 -13.95
CA PRO A 173 16.41 17.30 -15.23
C PRO A 173 16.86 15.84 -15.03
N VAL A 174 16.28 14.93 -15.81
CA VAL A 174 16.79 13.56 -15.93
C VAL A 174 18.17 13.66 -16.61
N PRO A 175 19.26 13.20 -15.99
CA PRO A 175 20.54 13.14 -16.68
C PRO A 175 20.37 12.24 -17.90
N GLY A 176 20.64 12.78 -19.09
CA GLY A 176 20.51 12.03 -20.33
C GLY A 176 21.37 10.76 -20.30
N GLY A 177 20.75 9.63 -20.63
CA GLY A 177 21.40 8.41 -21.14
C GLY A 177 22.49 7.72 -20.30
N GLY A 178 22.81 8.19 -19.09
CA GLY A 178 23.77 7.56 -18.18
C GLY A 178 23.10 6.64 -17.15
N PRO A 179 23.85 5.72 -16.50
CA PRO A 179 23.29 4.87 -15.45
C PRO A 179 22.70 5.76 -14.36
N CYS A 180 21.37 5.66 -14.22
CA CYS A 180 20.54 5.97 -13.06
C CYS A 180 21.34 6.51 -11.87
N CYS A 181 21.00 7.72 -11.40
CA CYS A 181 21.31 8.16 -10.05
C CYS A 181 21.07 6.98 -9.09
N SER A 182 22.13 6.35 -8.60
CA SER A 182 22.08 5.04 -7.93
C SER A 182 20.85 4.94 -7.02
N LEU A 183 20.03 3.90 -7.21
CA LEU A 183 18.82 3.59 -6.46
C LEU A 183 18.99 3.74 -4.93
N PRO A 184 20.14 3.43 -4.28
CA PRO A 184 20.39 3.71 -2.87
C PRO A 184 20.29 5.16 -2.52
N ARG A 185 20.80 6.06 -3.37
CA ARG A 185 20.78 7.51 -3.11
C ARG A 185 19.37 8.08 -3.23
N MET A 186 18.49 7.42 -3.98
CA MET A 186 17.07 7.75 -4.11
C MET A 186 16.27 7.19 -2.92
N VAL A 187 16.55 5.94 -2.52
CA VAL A 187 15.93 5.26 -1.37
C VAL A 187 16.41 5.83 -0.02
N GLU A 188 17.67 6.22 0.14
CA GLU A 188 18.20 6.88 1.34
C GLU A 188 17.57 8.26 1.56
N ARG A 189 17.31 9.01 0.47
CA ARG A 189 16.60 10.30 0.55
C ARG A 189 15.16 10.13 1.01
N LEU A 190 14.51 9.07 0.57
CA LEU A 190 13.20 8.62 1.05
C LEU A 190 13.23 8.08 2.48
N ALA A 191 14.34 7.47 2.90
CA ALA A 191 14.50 6.92 4.24
C ALA A 191 14.81 8.00 5.29
N ALA A 192 15.54 9.04 4.89
CA ALA A 192 15.93 10.16 5.73
C ALA A 192 14.81 11.17 6.02
N GLY A 193 13.65 11.04 5.36
CA GLY A 193 12.43 11.76 5.72
C GLY A 193 11.23 10.89 5.44
N GLY A 194 10.34 10.69 6.41
CA GLY A 194 9.05 9.98 6.25
C GLY A 194 8.09 10.73 5.32
N ARG A 195 8.50 10.90 4.07
CA ARG A 195 7.97 11.81 3.06
C ARG A 195 7.95 11.02 1.76
N THR A 196 6.77 10.85 1.18
CA THR A 196 6.61 10.13 -0.08
C THR A 196 7.46 10.83 -1.14
N ALA A 197 8.13 10.13 -2.06
CA ALA A 197 9.05 10.80 -3.02
C ALA A 197 8.36 11.86 -3.89
N LEU A 198 7.04 11.77 -4.03
CA LEU A 198 6.20 12.77 -4.66
C LEU A 198 6.12 14.09 -3.84
N ASP A 199 6.62 14.14 -2.61
CA ASP A 199 6.74 15.32 -1.74
C ASP A 199 7.86 16.29 -2.13
N GLY A 200 8.58 16.05 -3.24
CA GLY A 200 9.42 17.10 -3.88
C GLY A 200 8.62 18.38 -4.19
N ASP A 201 7.30 18.24 -4.16
CA ASP A 201 6.25 19.20 -4.36
C ASP A 201 6.01 20.13 -3.13
N LYS A 202 6.69 20.00 -1.98
CA LYS A 202 6.45 20.90 -0.80
C LYS A 202 6.58 22.41 -1.08
N ALA A 203 7.36 22.79 -2.08
CA ALA A 203 7.50 24.17 -2.56
C ALA A 203 6.54 24.53 -3.71
N SER A 204 5.89 23.53 -4.31
CA SER A 204 4.90 23.70 -5.36
C SER A 204 3.57 24.14 -4.76
N ALA A 205 2.94 25.13 -5.40
CA ALA A 205 1.65 25.64 -4.98
C ALA A 205 0.58 24.52 -4.89
N MET A 206 0.68 23.49 -5.73
CA MET A 206 -0.31 22.41 -5.75
C MET A 206 -0.25 21.52 -4.50
N TYR A 207 0.95 21.18 -4.01
CA TYR A 207 1.10 20.42 -2.76
C TYR A 207 0.61 21.21 -1.56
N GLN A 208 0.93 22.50 -1.52
CA GLN A 208 0.46 23.40 -0.47
C GLN A 208 -1.06 23.48 -0.49
N ALA A 209 -1.68 23.54 -1.68
CA ALA A 209 -3.14 23.51 -1.80
C ALA A 209 -3.76 22.16 -1.39
N GLU A 210 -3.14 21.02 -1.76
CA GLU A 210 -3.56 19.69 -1.30
C GLU A 210 -3.47 19.57 0.22
N GLY A 211 -2.37 20.05 0.82
CA GLY A 211 -2.16 20.05 2.27
C GLY A 211 -3.16 20.92 3.03
N VAL A 212 -3.57 22.06 2.46
CA VAL A 212 -4.65 22.90 3.04
C VAL A 212 -5.97 22.15 3.06
N VAL A 213 -6.37 21.51 1.94
CA VAL A 213 -7.60 20.70 1.90
C VAL A 213 -7.55 19.57 2.92
N GLN A 214 -6.46 18.81 2.96
CA GLN A 214 -6.30 17.71 3.90
C GLN A 214 -6.36 18.18 5.36
N ALA A 215 -5.69 19.27 5.71
CA ALA A 215 -5.71 19.82 7.06
C ALA A 215 -7.13 20.21 7.51
N ILE A 216 -7.93 20.79 6.60
CA ILE A 216 -9.31 21.19 6.90
C ILE A 216 -10.23 19.95 7.01
N GLU A 217 -10.07 18.94 6.15
CA GLU A 217 -10.84 17.69 6.25
C GLU A 217 -10.54 16.91 7.54
N GLU A 218 -9.26 16.86 7.95
CA GLU A 218 -8.86 16.26 9.23
C GLU A 218 -9.42 17.03 10.42
N ALA A 219 -9.30 18.36 10.43
CA ALA A 219 -9.83 19.21 11.49
C ALA A 219 -11.35 19.05 11.60
N ARG A 220 -12.07 19.09 10.47
CA ARG A 220 -13.51 18.86 10.40
C ARG A 220 -13.89 17.50 10.96
N SER A 221 -13.19 16.44 10.56
CA SER A 221 -13.49 15.08 11.02
C SER A 221 -13.27 14.94 12.53
N ARG A 222 -12.17 15.48 13.06
CA ARG A 222 -11.88 15.46 14.51
C ARG A 222 -12.90 16.25 15.33
N ILE A 223 -13.30 17.44 14.84
CA ILE A 223 -14.33 18.26 15.48
C ILE A 223 -15.65 17.49 15.53
N LEU A 224 -16.09 16.93 14.39
CA LEU A 224 -17.36 16.22 14.30
C LEU A 224 -17.36 14.91 15.10
N GLU A 225 -16.29 14.11 15.03
CA GLU A 225 -16.14 12.88 15.83
C GLU A 225 -16.16 13.18 17.34
N ALA A 226 -15.49 14.24 17.79
CA ALA A 226 -15.50 14.65 19.18
C ALA A 226 -16.90 15.09 19.65
N CYS A 227 -17.63 15.86 18.82
CA CYS A 227 -18.99 16.29 19.10
C CYS A 227 -19.97 15.10 19.13
N VAL A 228 -19.95 14.24 18.10
CA VAL A 228 -20.85 13.08 17.99
C VAL A 228 -20.57 12.07 19.09
N GLY A 229 -19.30 11.77 19.38
CA GLY A 229 -18.93 10.83 20.45
C GLY A 229 -19.40 11.27 21.84
N LEU A 230 -19.47 12.57 22.12
CA LEU A 230 -20.02 13.08 23.38
C LEU A 230 -21.55 13.04 23.44
N LEU A 231 -22.22 13.33 22.32
CA LEU A 231 -23.67 13.22 22.21
C LEU A 231 -24.13 11.76 22.34
N GLU A 232 -23.47 10.82 21.68
CA GLU A 232 -23.76 9.38 21.75
C GLU A 232 -23.48 8.80 23.15
N ALA A 233 -22.47 9.32 23.85
CA ALA A 233 -22.16 8.91 25.21
C ALA A 233 -23.14 9.48 26.26
N GLY A 234 -24.10 10.34 25.87
CA GLY A 234 -25.00 11.03 26.79
C GLY A 234 -24.27 11.97 27.75
N LYS A 235 -23.06 12.43 27.37
CA LYS A 235 -22.18 13.27 28.21
C LYS A 235 -22.22 14.74 27.81
N ALA A 236 -23.29 15.16 27.13
CA ALA A 236 -23.45 16.55 26.70
C ALA A 236 -23.48 17.53 27.89
N ASP A 237 -23.89 17.07 29.07
CA ASP A 237 -23.99 17.87 30.31
C ASP A 237 -22.83 17.61 31.30
N ASP A 238 -21.83 16.80 30.90
CA ASP A 238 -20.69 16.47 31.76
C ASP A 238 -19.70 17.65 31.84
N SER A 239 -19.69 18.34 32.99
CA SER A 239 -18.83 19.50 33.24
C SER A 239 -17.32 19.25 33.06
N ALA A 240 -16.88 17.98 33.13
CA ALA A 240 -15.49 17.61 32.90
C ALA A 240 -15.18 17.30 31.42
N ALA A 241 -16.18 16.93 30.62
CA ALA A 241 -16.03 16.58 29.21
C ALA A 241 -16.09 17.81 28.29
N ILE A 242 -16.86 18.83 28.65
CA ILE A 242 -17.02 20.08 27.87
C ILE A 242 -15.68 20.83 27.71
N PRO A 243 -14.85 21.04 28.75
CA PRO A 243 -13.56 21.71 28.60
C PRO A 243 -12.58 20.97 27.68
N ALA A 244 -12.62 19.63 27.67
CA ALA A 244 -11.80 18.81 26.78
C ALA A 244 -12.25 18.94 25.31
N LEU A 245 -13.57 18.97 25.07
CA LEU A 245 -14.14 19.23 23.75
C LEU A 245 -13.78 20.62 23.24
N VAL A 246 -13.97 21.66 24.07
CA VAL A 246 -13.62 23.05 23.73
C VAL A 246 -12.14 23.14 23.34
N LYS A 247 -11.24 22.48 24.07
CA LYS A 247 -9.82 22.44 23.73
C LYS A 247 -9.54 21.82 22.36
N ILE A 248 -10.24 20.74 22.00
CA ILE A 248 -10.13 20.11 20.68
C ILE A 248 -10.63 21.07 19.60
N ILE A 249 -11.82 21.65 19.79
CA ILE A 249 -12.45 22.56 18.82
C ILE A 249 -11.59 23.80 18.61
N THR A 250 -11.14 24.48 19.67
CA THR A 250 -10.27 25.65 19.55
C THR A 250 -8.96 25.33 18.82
N ALA A 251 -8.34 24.19 19.13
CA ALA A 251 -7.09 23.77 18.48
C ALA A 251 -7.29 23.48 16.99
N GLU A 252 -8.34 22.74 16.63
CA GLU A 252 -8.63 22.37 15.24
C GLU A 252 -9.18 23.57 14.43
N SER A 253 -9.98 24.45 15.02
CA SER A 253 -10.39 25.73 14.42
C SER A 253 -9.18 26.63 14.12
N SER A 254 -8.21 26.68 15.03
CA SER A 254 -6.94 27.41 14.79
C SER A 254 -6.14 26.79 13.63
N ARG A 255 -6.14 25.46 13.50
CA ARG A 255 -5.50 24.76 12.35
C ARG A 255 -6.19 25.12 11.03
N VAL A 256 -7.52 25.19 11.01
CA VAL A 256 -8.30 25.60 9.82
C VAL A 256 -7.98 27.05 9.45
N ASP A 257 -7.94 27.95 10.42
CA ASP A 257 -7.61 29.37 10.20
C ASP A 257 -6.21 29.54 9.59
N VAL A 258 -5.20 28.89 10.17
CA VAL A 258 -3.83 28.90 9.64
C VAL A 258 -3.77 28.32 8.22
N ALA A 259 -4.51 27.25 7.94
CA ALA A 259 -4.53 26.64 6.62
C ALA A 259 -5.17 27.56 5.56
N LEU A 260 -6.27 28.24 5.89
CA LEU A 260 -6.94 29.18 4.99
C LEU A 260 -6.13 30.46 4.75
N HIS A 261 -5.34 30.90 5.73
CA HIS A 261 -4.41 32.04 5.57
C HIS A 261 -3.10 31.67 4.85
N SER A 262 -2.98 30.45 4.33
CA SER A 262 -1.84 30.03 3.52
C SER A 262 -1.66 30.94 2.27
N PRO A 263 -0.41 31.26 1.87
CA PRO A 263 -0.13 32.04 0.67
C PRO A 263 -0.85 31.52 -0.57
N VAL A 264 -1.01 30.20 -0.72
CA VAL A 264 -1.68 29.61 -1.89
C VAL A 264 -3.16 29.95 -1.97
N VAL A 265 -3.86 30.02 -0.85
CA VAL A 265 -5.27 30.39 -0.80
C VAL A 265 -5.40 31.90 -1.08
N ALA A 266 -4.56 32.72 -0.45
CA ALA A 266 -4.54 34.16 -0.64
C ALA A 266 -4.22 34.55 -2.11
N ASP A 267 -3.16 33.98 -2.68
CA ASP A 267 -2.72 34.20 -4.06
C ASP A 267 -3.79 33.77 -5.05
N THR A 268 -4.46 32.63 -4.80
CA THR A 268 -5.55 32.18 -5.67
C THR A 268 -6.67 33.23 -5.68
N HIS A 269 -7.14 33.69 -4.53
CA HIS A 269 -8.21 34.68 -4.45
C HIS A 269 -7.82 36.04 -5.06
N GLN A 270 -6.58 36.50 -4.86
CA GLN A 270 -6.09 37.73 -5.49
C GLN A 270 -6.05 37.60 -7.03
N GLN A 271 -5.63 36.45 -7.54
CA GLN A 271 -5.56 36.17 -8.97
C GLN A 271 -6.93 35.85 -9.60
N LEU A 272 -7.93 35.44 -8.80
CA LEU A 272 -9.31 35.31 -9.24
C LEU A 272 -9.96 36.69 -9.40
N ALA A 273 -9.61 37.64 -8.54
CA ALA A 273 -10.10 39.02 -8.60
C ALA A 273 -9.52 39.84 -9.77
N SER A 274 -8.34 39.47 -10.30
CA SER A 274 -7.62 40.29 -11.29
C SER A 274 -7.96 40.01 -12.76
N SER A 275 -8.78 39.00 -13.10
CA SER A 275 -9.23 38.66 -14.47
C SER A 275 -8.14 38.43 -15.56
N SER A 276 -6.85 38.59 -15.27
CA SER A 276 -5.74 38.49 -16.22
C SER A 276 -5.03 37.14 -16.12
N ALA A 277 -5.54 36.10 -16.78
CA ALA A 277 -4.83 34.83 -16.95
C ALA A 277 -4.57 34.56 -18.44
N THR A 278 -3.72 35.38 -19.06
CA THR A 278 -3.14 35.11 -20.38
C THR A 278 -1.87 34.28 -20.21
N GLY A 279 -1.99 32.95 -20.29
CA GLY A 279 -0.84 32.04 -20.36
C GLY A 279 -0.75 31.42 -21.74
N ALA A 280 0.10 31.97 -22.61
CA ALA A 280 0.42 31.37 -23.91
C ALA A 280 0.98 29.96 -23.74
N ALA A 281 0.52 29.01 -24.57
CA ALA A 281 1.07 27.65 -24.62
C ALA A 281 2.44 27.68 -25.32
N PRO A 282 3.55 27.29 -24.65
CA PRO A 282 4.82 27.12 -25.33
C PRO A 282 4.87 25.75 -26.02
N HIS A 283 5.47 25.73 -27.21
CA HIS A 283 5.74 24.53 -28.00
C HIS A 283 6.45 23.44 -27.17
N LEU A 284 5.89 22.23 -27.18
CA LEU A 284 6.38 21.07 -26.43
C LEU A 284 7.14 20.10 -27.33
N GLY A 285 8.45 19.98 -27.08
CA GLY A 285 9.29 18.88 -27.55
C GLY A 285 9.00 17.56 -26.81
N CYS A 286 9.22 16.46 -27.51
CA CYS A 286 8.85 15.07 -27.23
C CYS A 286 9.15 14.55 -25.80
N LEU A 287 8.11 14.09 -25.10
CA LEU A 287 8.13 12.91 -24.21
C LEU A 287 6.84 12.10 -24.44
N PRO A 288 6.89 10.76 -24.35
CA PRO A 288 5.77 9.91 -24.74
C PRO A 288 4.71 9.88 -23.63
N VAL A 289 3.64 10.64 -23.78
CA VAL A 289 2.38 10.47 -23.02
C VAL A 289 1.35 9.88 -23.99
N PRO A 290 0.61 8.81 -23.63
CA PRO A 290 -0.43 8.27 -24.51
C PRO A 290 -1.51 9.34 -24.80
N PRO A 291 -2.01 9.43 -26.05
CA PRO A 291 -2.93 10.49 -26.44
C PRO A 291 -4.35 10.23 -25.95
N LEU A 292 -4.95 11.22 -25.28
CA LEU A 292 -6.40 11.33 -25.11
C LEU A 292 -6.93 12.29 -26.20
N ALA A 293 -7.69 11.77 -27.16
CA ALA A 293 -8.09 12.46 -28.39
C ALA A 293 -9.49 13.09 -28.27
N GLY A 294 -9.67 14.37 -28.60
CA GLY A 294 -10.96 14.88 -29.09
C GLY A 294 -11.05 16.40 -29.24
N ARG A 295 -11.77 16.81 -30.30
CA ARG A 295 -11.89 18.14 -30.93
C ARG A 295 -12.69 19.18 -30.13
N LEU A 296 -12.32 20.44 -30.34
CA LEU A 296 -12.93 21.69 -29.85
C LEU A 296 -14.23 22.07 -30.58
N VAL A 297 -15.21 22.59 -29.83
CA VAL A 297 -16.37 23.39 -30.31
C VAL A 297 -16.70 24.49 -29.27
N SER A 298 -17.15 25.66 -29.74
CA SER A 298 -17.28 26.95 -29.03
C SER A 298 -18.73 27.40 -28.69
N LEU A 299 -18.83 28.50 -27.90
CA LEU A 299 -19.98 29.38 -27.51
C LEU A 299 -20.61 29.14 -26.09
N PRO A 300 -21.27 30.15 -25.46
CA PRO A 300 -20.70 31.34 -24.79
C PRO A 300 -21.14 31.49 -23.31
N ALA A 301 -20.78 32.65 -22.71
CA ALA A 301 -20.69 33.04 -21.30
C ALA A 301 -21.98 33.04 -20.45
N ALA A 302 -21.87 32.75 -19.14
CA ALA A 302 -21.63 33.71 -18.03
C ALA A 302 -22.10 33.10 -16.69
N ALA A 303 -21.33 33.24 -15.60
CA ALA A 303 -21.84 33.47 -14.23
C ALA A 303 -20.69 33.60 -13.18
N ALA A 304 -21.01 34.42 -12.18
CA ALA A 304 -20.40 34.88 -10.91
C ALA A 304 -19.13 34.23 -10.29
N ALA A 305 -18.34 35.11 -9.66
CA ALA A 305 -17.14 34.81 -8.85
C ALA A 305 -17.44 34.11 -7.49
N PRO A 306 -16.50 33.34 -6.91
CA PRO A 306 -16.73 32.52 -5.72
C PRO A 306 -16.44 33.18 -4.36
N ALA A 307 -17.03 32.56 -3.32
CA ALA A 307 -17.13 32.95 -1.91
C ALA A 307 -15.84 33.43 -1.21
N ASP A 308 -15.98 34.42 -0.31
CA ASP A 308 -14.90 34.98 0.51
C ASP A 308 -14.43 34.00 1.61
N TRP A 309 -13.24 33.44 1.46
CA TRP A 309 -12.64 32.49 2.41
C TRP A 309 -12.40 33.08 3.80
N ARG A 310 -12.26 34.40 3.92
CA ARG A 310 -12.09 35.09 5.22
C ARG A 310 -13.37 35.03 6.04
N SER A 311 -14.52 35.15 5.37
CA SER A 311 -15.83 34.97 5.99
C SER A 311 -16.03 33.53 6.49
N ALA A 312 -15.50 32.52 5.78
CA ALA A 312 -15.52 31.12 6.24
C ALA A 312 -14.63 30.87 7.46
N ALA A 313 -13.41 31.42 7.48
CA ALA A 313 -12.50 31.37 8.63
C ALA A 313 -13.09 32.05 9.88
N ALA A 314 -13.72 33.22 9.68
CA ALA A 314 -14.43 33.95 10.73
C ALA A 314 -15.63 33.16 11.27
N ALA A 315 -16.39 32.47 10.42
CA ALA A 315 -17.54 31.66 10.83
C ALA A 315 -17.12 30.46 11.71
N VAL A 316 -16.04 29.76 11.35
CA VAL A 316 -15.48 28.66 12.18
C VAL A 316 -15.01 29.17 13.53
N SER A 317 -14.33 30.32 13.55
CA SER A 317 -13.83 30.96 14.77
C SER A 317 -14.96 31.46 15.68
N ALA A 318 -16.01 32.06 15.10
CA ALA A 318 -17.19 32.53 15.83
C ALA A 318 -18.00 31.37 16.43
N ALA A 319 -18.18 30.28 15.68
CA ALA A 319 -18.86 29.09 16.18
C ALA A 319 -18.07 28.41 17.32
N ALA A 320 -16.73 28.36 17.24
CA ALA A 320 -15.87 27.88 18.31
C ALA A 320 -15.94 28.78 19.57
N ALA A 321 -15.97 30.10 19.40
CA ALA A 321 -16.12 31.05 20.49
C ALA A 321 -17.50 30.95 21.19
N GLY A 322 -18.56 30.70 20.43
CA GLY A 322 -19.90 30.46 20.96
C GLY A 322 -19.99 29.23 21.88
N LEU A 323 -19.20 28.19 21.61
CA LEU A 323 -19.11 26.98 22.44
C LEU A 323 -18.33 27.19 23.74
N CYS A 324 -17.35 28.10 23.77
CA CYS A 324 -16.67 28.49 25.00
C CYS A 324 -17.61 29.19 26.00
N ALA A 325 -18.76 29.67 25.55
CA ALA A 325 -19.73 30.44 26.34
C ALA A 325 -21.00 29.66 26.73
N ALA A 326 -21.10 28.36 26.40
CA ALA A 326 -22.36 27.63 26.36
C ALA A 326 -22.44 26.43 27.33
N GLU A 327 -23.60 26.25 27.98
CA GLU A 327 -23.96 25.08 28.78
C GLU A 327 -24.77 24.05 27.95
N GLY A 328 -24.54 22.75 28.20
CA GLY A 328 -25.26 21.53 27.74
C GLY A 328 -26.11 21.61 26.46
N ALA A 329 -27.26 22.29 26.51
CA ALA A 329 -28.23 22.43 25.42
C ALA A 329 -27.70 23.20 24.19
N ALA A 330 -26.70 24.06 24.37
CA ALA A 330 -26.14 24.87 23.29
C ALA A 330 -25.17 24.08 22.37
N LEU A 331 -24.62 22.94 22.82
CA LEU A 331 -23.77 22.08 22.00
C LEU A 331 -24.53 21.53 20.79
N ALA A 332 -25.77 21.05 20.99
CA ALA A 332 -26.62 20.54 19.92
C ALA A 332 -26.98 21.62 18.89
N ALA A 333 -27.10 22.88 19.30
CA ALA A 333 -27.37 24.03 18.43
C ALA A 333 -26.11 24.57 17.70
N ALA A 334 -24.93 24.41 18.31
CA ALA A 334 -23.66 24.87 17.75
C ALA A 334 -23.06 23.90 16.71
N VAL A 335 -23.32 22.59 16.83
CA VAL A 335 -22.82 21.57 15.88
C VAL A 335 -23.22 21.87 14.42
N PRO A 336 -24.47 22.23 14.09
CA PRO A 336 -24.84 22.64 12.74
C PRO A 336 -24.08 23.87 12.22
N GLN A 337 -23.83 24.87 13.07
CA GLN A 337 -23.10 26.09 12.69
C GLN A 337 -21.61 25.82 12.46
N LEU A 338 -20.98 25.03 13.33
CA LEU A 338 -19.61 24.55 13.15
C LEU A 338 -19.45 23.75 11.85
N ARG A 339 -20.40 22.85 11.58
CA ARG A 339 -20.41 22.04 10.36
C ARG A 339 -20.50 22.94 9.13
N ALA A 340 -21.42 23.89 9.12
CA ALA A 340 -21.57 24.85 8.02
C ALA A 340 -20.29 25.69 7.80
N GLY A 341 -19.66 26.17 8.88
CA GLY A 341 -18.38 26.89 8.81
C GLY A 341 -17.25 26.02 8.24
N CYS A 342 -17.11 24.78 8.71
CA CYS A 342 -16.11 23.84 8.20
C CYS A 342 -16.36 23.47 6.73
N ASP A 343 -17.62 23.29 6.33
CA ASP A 343 -17.99 22.99 4.95
C ASP A 343 -17.68 24.19 4.02
N ALA A 344 -17.89 25.42 4.48
CA ALA A 344 -17.50 26.63 3.74
C ALA A 344 -15.97 26.79 3.63
N ALA A 345 -15.22 26.52 4.71
CA ALA A 345 -13.76 26.52 4.72
C ALA A 345 -13.20 25.48 3.73
N LEU A 346 -13.80 24.29 3.72
CA LEU A 346 -13.43 23.22 2.81
C LEU A 346 -13.70 23.59 1.35
N ALA A 347 -14.83 24.24 1.07
CA ALA A 347 -15.16 24.73 -0.27
C ALA A 347 -14.12 25.76 -0.77
N ALA A 348 -13.69 26.70 0.08
CA ALA A 348 -12.65 27.67 -0.26
C ALA A 348 -11.30 27.01 -0.56
N ALA A 349 -10.89 26.04 0.26
CA ALA A 349 -9.65 25.30 0.04
C ALA A 349 -9.68 24.43 -1.23
N ARG A 350 -10.81 23.78 -1.51
CA ARG A 350 -11.01 22.99 -2.73
C ARG A 350 -10.95 23.88 -3.98
N LEU A 351 -11.55 25.06 -3.93
CA LEU A 351 -11.44 26.06 -4.99
C LEU A 351 -9.99 26.49 -5.23
N ALA A 352 -9.23 26.77 -4.16
CA ALA A 352 -7.83 27.15 -4.24
C ALA A 352 -6.98 26.04 -4.90
N ARG A 353 -7.17 24.80 -4.45
CA ARG A 353 -6.55 23.60 -5.01
C ARG A 353 -6.88 23.42 -6.48
N ALA A 354 -8.15 23.51 -6.82
CA ALA A 354 -8.62 23.19 -8.15
C ALA A 354 -8.21 24.28 -9.17
N THR A 355 -8.18 25.55 -8.77
CA THR A 355 -7.61 26.65 -9.59
C THR A 355 -6.11 26.48 -9.79
N THR A 356 -5.38 26.09 -8.74
CA THR A 356 -3.93 25.82 -8.80
C THR A 356 -3.63 24.67 -9.76
N ARG A 357 -4.41 23.58 -9.69
CA ARG A 357 -4.32 22.45 -10.64
C ARG A 357 -4.54 22.90 -12.08
N LEU A 358 -5.57 23.70 -12.35
CA LEU A 358 -5.91 24.15 -13.70
C LEU A 358 -4.81 25.02 -14.35
N ARG A 359 -4.15 25.85 -13.54
CA ARG A 359 -3.10 26.78 -13.99
C ARG A 359 -1.75 26.12 -14.22
N GLU A 360 -1.60 24.89 -13.77
CA GLU A 360 -0.39 24.14 -13.99
C GLU A 360 -0.20 23.79 -15.48
N GLN A 361 1.06 23.67 -15.90
CA GLN A 361 1.37 23.25 -17.26
C GLN A 361 0.72 21.90 -17.59
N ARG A 362 0.08 21.82 -18.76
CA ARG A 362 -0.59 20.60 -19.25
C ARG A 362 0.29 19.35 -19.18
N ARG A 363 1.59 19.49 -19.44
CA ARG A 363 2.57 18.38 -19.33
C ARG A 363 2.66 17.83 -17.91
N THR A 364 2.71 18.71 -16.91
CA THR A 364 2.83 18.33 -15.50
C THR A 364 1.55 17.70 -14.98
N GLN A 365 0.39 18.21 -15.43
CA GLN A 365 -0.92 17.60 -15.16
C GLN A 365 -0.98 16.15 -15.66
N LEU A 366 -0.66 15.91 -16.94
CA LEU A 366 -0.67 14.57 -17.53
C LEU A 366 0.32 13.62 -16.84
N LEU A 367 1.51 14.11 -16.48
CA LEU A 367 2.49 13.32 -15.74
C LEU A 367 1.96 12.94 -14.35
N ARG A 368 1.27 13.85 -13.66
CA ARG A 368 0.66 13.57 -12.36
C ARG A 368 -0.47 12.58 -12.44
N ASP A 369 -1.34 12.70 -13.45
CA ASP A 369 -2.44 11.76 -13.68
C ASP A 369 -1.88 10.34 -13.95
N ALA A 370 -0.84 10.24 -14.78
CA ALA A 370 -0.14 8.99 -15.02
C ALA A 370 0.54 8.43 -13.75
N ALA A 371 1.18 9.29 -12.95
CA ALA A 371 1.79 8.90 -11.68
C ALA A 371 0.77 8.38 -10.67
N ARG A 372 -0.37 9.07 -10.56
CA ARG A 372 -1.48 8.68 -9.68
C ARG A 372 -2.05 7.33 -10.09
N HIS A 373 -2.42 7.16 -11.36
CA HIS A 373 -2.97 5.90 -11.86
C HIS A 373 -1.99 4.73 -11.65
N ARG A 374 -0.70 4.95 -11.93
CA ARG A 374 0.35 3.97 -11.68
C ARG A 374 0.50 3.63 -10.20
N ARG A 375 0.45 4.64 -9.31
CA ARG A 375 0.52 4.46 -7.85
C ARG A 375 -0.68 3.69 -7.33
N ASP A 376 -1.90 3.98 -7.81
CA ASP A 376 -3.12 3.26 -7.46
C ASP A 376 -3.02 1.77 -7.81
N ILE A 377 -2.44 1.42 -8.97
CA ILE A 377 -2.18 0.02 -9.37
C ILE A 377 -1.13 -0.63 -8.46
N CYS A 378 -0.01 0.04 -8.21
CA CYS A 378 1.05 -0.56 -7.39
C CYS A 378 0.58 -0.75 -5.95
N PHE A 379 -0.14 0.24 -5.41
CA PHE A 379 -0.73 0.18 -4.09
C PHE A 379 -1.81 -0.89 -4.01
N SER A 380 -2.62 -1.15 -5.04
CA SER A 380 -3.62 -2.23 -5.00
C SER A 380 -3.03 -3.64 -4.85
N HIS A 381 -1.72 -3.81 -5.10
CA HIS A 381 -1.02 -5.08 -4.88
C HIS A 381 -0.53 -5.24 -3.43
N ALA A 382 -0.40 -4.16 -2.68
CA ALA A 382 0.28 -4.11 -1.37
C ALA A 382 -0.59 -4.54 -0.16
N PRO A 383 -1.84 -4.07 0.02
CA PRO A 383 -2.70 -4.44 1.13
C PRO A 383 -3.24 -5.85 0.88
N THR A 384 -2.40 -6.81 1.20
CA THR A 384 -2.73 -8.24 1.14
C THR A 384 -2.89 -8.75 2.57
N PRO A 385 -3.76 -9.74 2.79
CA PRO A 385 -4.18 -10.14 4.13
C PRO A 385 -2.99 -10.54 5.00
N PRO A 386 -3.03 -10.25 6.31
CA PRO A 386 -1.99 -10.63 7.25
C PRO A 386 -1.87 -12.15 7.34
N SER A 387 -0.66 -12.63 7.66
CA SER A 387 -0.51 -14.01 8.13
C SER A 387 -1.11 -14.11 9.53
N TRP A 388 -2.25 -14.79 9.63
CA TRP A 388 -3.07 -14.90 10.85
C TRP A 388 -2.31 -15.47 12.07
N ASN A 389 -1.22 -16.20 11.82
CA ASN A 389 -0.40 -16.82 12.87
C ASN A 389 0.75 -15.94 13.39
N SER A 390 1.08 -14.82 12.73
CA SER A 390 2.21 -13.96 13.14
C SER A 390 1.91 -13.02 14.31
N TRP A 391 0.75 -13.15 14.97
CA TRP A 391 0.34 -12.23 16.04
C TRP A 391 0.74 -12.74 17.43
N PRO A 392 1.42 -11.93 18.28
CA PRO A 392 1.87 -12.40 19.59
C PRO A 392 0.68 -12.79 20.51
N PRO A 393 0.83 -13.80 21.38
CA PRO A 393 -0.17 -14.15 22.39
C PRO A 393 -0.33 -13.07 23.48
N SER A 394 0.66 -12.18 23.64
CA SER A 394 0.71 -11.20 24.72
C SER A 394 0.05 -9.88 24.31
N GLY A 395 -1.04 -9.52 25.01
CA GLY A 395 -1.94 -8.40 24.73
C GLY A 395 -1.37 -6.98 24.85
N ARG A 396 -0.13 -6.70 24.40
CA ARG A 396 0.34 -5.32 24.17
C ARG A 396 -0.02 -4.88 22.75
N SER A 397 -0.30 -3.59 22.60
CA SER A 397 -0.41 -2.93 21.29
C SER A 397 0.95 -3.03 20.59
N SER A 398 1.21 -4.13 19.90
CA SER A 398 2.44 -4.31 19.12
C SER A 398 2.15 -3.96 17.68
N SER A 399 2.81 -2.93 17.16
CA SER A 399 2.90 -2.66 15.73
C SER A 399 3.38 -3.92 15.01
N SER A 400 2.53 -4.53 14.19
CA SER A 400 2.94 -5.65 13.34
C SER A 400 3.95 -5.13 12.32
N ARG A 401 5.16 -5.67 12.35
CA ARG A 401 6.25 -5.30 11.44
C ARG A 401 6.18 -6.21 10.22
N GLY A 402 5.93 -5.65 9.04
CA GLY A 402 5.97 -6.40 7.79
C GLY A 402 7.38 -6.38 7.23
N CYS A 403 7.98 -7.53 6.91
CA CYS A 403 9.30 -7.59 6.29
C CYS A 403 9.20 -8.22 4.90
N SER A 404 9.59 -7.47 3.87
CA SER A 404 9.57 -7.91 2.48
C SER A 404 10.96 -7.95 1.85
N PRO A 405 11.71 -9.06 2.00
CA PRO A 405 12.87 -9.35 1.16
C PRO A 405 12.45 -9.61 -0.29
N THR A 406 13.04 -8.85 -1.21
CA THR A 406 12.93 -8.98 -2.66
C THR A 406 14.24 -9.46 -3.28
N MET A 407 14.11 -10.33 -4.29
CA MET A 407 15.24 -10.83 -5.07
C MET A 407 15.17 -10.37 -6.53
N ASP A 408 16.16 -9.57 -6.92
CA ASP A 408 16.55 -9.21 -8.29
C ASP A 408 15.35 -8.81 -9.19
N THR A 409 14.98 -7.54 -9.08
CA THR A 409 13.89 -6.90 -9.81
C THR A 409 14.44 -5.70 -10.60
N LYS A 410 13.92 -5.42 -11.81
CA LYS A 410 14.40 -4.32 -12.66
C LYS A 410 14.25 -2.97 -11.94
N ALA A 411 15.16 -2.02 -12.17
CA ALA A 411 15.19 -0.72 -11.49
C ALA A 411 13.81 -0.02 -11.40
N GLY A 412 13.10 0.13 -12.52
CA GLY A 412 11.77 0.76 -12.52
C GLY A 412 10.72 0.00 -11.70
N MET A 413 10.81 -1.33 -11.63
CA MET A 413 9.91 -2.13 -10.78
C MET A 413 10.19 -1.92 -9.29
N VAL A 414 11.46 -1.75 -8.92
CA VAL A 414 11.83 -1.44 -7.53
C VAL A 414 11.36 -0.03 -7.17
N GLN A 415 11.45 0.94 -8.09
CA GLN A 415 10.92 2.28 -7.90
C GLN A 415 9.41 2.25 -7.60
N ASP A 416 8.62 1.47 -8.35
CA ASP A 416 7.19 1.28 -8.08
C ASP A 416 6.95 0.64 -6.70
N MET A 417 7.65 -0.46 -6.41
CA MET A 417 7.45 -1.25 -5.20
C MET A 417 7.82 -0.48 -3.93
N VAL A 418 8.88 0.34 -3.95
CA VAL A 418 9.28 1.18 -2.81
C VAL A 418 8.16 2.14 -2.44
N VAL A 419 7.55 2.82 -3.43
CA VAL A 419 6.44 3.75 -3.17
C VAL A 419 5.22 3.01 -2.63
N ALA A 420 4.83 1.89 -3.25
CA ALA A 420 3.70 1.11 -2.79
C ALA A 420 3.88 0.55 -1.36
N VAL A 421 5.10 0.16 -0.99
CA VAL A 421 5.42 -0.30 0.36
C VAL A 421 5.40 0.85 1.36
N GLN A 422 5.87 2.05 0.99
CA GLN A 422 5.78 3.24 1.84
C GLN A 422 4.34 3.65 2.09
N ASP A 423 3.48 3.55 1.09
CA ASP A 423 2.05 3.89 1.19
C ASP A 423 1.31 3.02 2.23
N LEU A 424 1.85 1.85 2.58
CA LEU A 424 1.30 1.02 3.67
C LEU A 424 1.38 1.71 5.04
N GLU A 425 2.27 2.69 5.25
CA GLU A 425 2.35 3.43 6.51
C GLU A 425 1.05 4.21 6.83
N GLY A 426 0.28 4.57 5.79
CA GLY A 426 -1.03 5.21 5.93
C GLY A 426 -2.21 4.25 6.13
N VAL A 427 -1.94 2.94 6.27
CA VAL A 427 -2.98 1.90 6.37
C VAL A 427 -3.18 1.48 7.82
N GLU A 428 -4.43 1.36 8.26
CA GLU A 428 -4.82 0.72 9.51
C GLU A 428 -5.59 -0.56 9.20
N PHE A 429 -5.11 -1.69 9.70
CA PHE A 429 -5.81 -2.97 9.61
C PHE A 429 -6.64 -3.20 10.87
N ILE A 430 -7.86 -3.68 10.65
CA ILE A 430 -8.87 -3.85 11.69
C ILE A 430 -9.43 -5.27 11.54
N LEU A 431 -9.14 -6.14 12.49
CA LEU A 431 -9.65 -7.50 12.51
C LEU A 431 -11.03 -7.52 13.17
N GLU A 432 -12.02 -8.03 12.45
CA GLU A 432 -13.39 -8.16 12.91
C GLU A 432 -13.79 -9.64 12.89
N PRO A 433 -14.63 -10.12 13.84
CA PRO A 433 -15.20 -11.45 13.74
C PRO A 433 -15.91 -11.61 12.39
N ALA A 434 -15.55 -12.66 11.65
CA ALA A 434 -16.20 -12.97 10.39
C ALA A 434 -17.71 -13.13 10.64
N ALA A 435 -18.52 -12.25 10.06
CA ALA A 435 -19.95 -12.45 9.96
C ALA A 435 -20.21 -13.70 9.11
N ALA A 436 -21.28 -14.44 9.41
CA ALA A 436 -21.70 -15.55 8.54
C ALA A 436 -21.87 -14.99 7.11
N PRO A 437 -21.23 -15.58 6.09
CA PRO A 437 -21.33 -15.06 4.74
C PRO A 437 -22.80 -15.11 4.29
N LYS A 438 -23.29 -14.04 3.66
CA LYS A 438 -24.67 -13.94 3.14
C LYS A 438 -24.89 -14.80 1.87
N GLY A 439 -24.14 -15.88 1.70
CA GLY A 439 -24.10 -16.76 0.53
C GLY A 439 -22.87 -17.68 0.53
N PRO A 440 -22.69 -18.55 -0.49
CA PRO A 440 -21.47 -19.33 -0.65
C PRO A 440 -20.29 -18.40 -1.02
N GLY A 441 -19.29 -18.27 -0.14
CA GLY A 441 -18.10 -17.46 -0.42
C GLY A 441 -17.30 -17.06 0.83
N VAL A 442 -16.11 -16.48 0.59
CA VAL A 442 -15.25 -15.91 1.64
C VAL A 442 -15.89 -14.62 2.19
N PRO A 443 -15.83 -14.37 3.50
CA PRO A 443 -16.31 -13.12 4.09
C PRO A 443 -15.72 -11.87 3.41
N GLU A 444 -16.57 -10.87 3.24
CA GLU A 444 -16.26 -9.68 2.46
C GLU A 444 -15.36 -8.67 3.20
N VAL A 445 -14.30 -8.19 2.54
CA VAL A 445 -13.45 -7.11 3.08
C VAL A 445 -14.16 -5.77 2.92
N ARG A 446 -14.15 -4.96 3.98
CA ARG A 446 -14.61 -3.57 3.95
C ARG A 446 -13.42 -2.61 3.98
N LEU A 447 -13.47 -1.60 3.13
CA LEU A 447 -12.47 -0.54 3.06
C LEU A 447 -13.12 0.82 3.34
N GLU A 448 -12.49 1.65 4.14
CA GLU A 448 -12.92 3.02 4.45
C GLU A 448 -11.75 3.99 4.40
N GLY A 449 -12.05 5.28 4.27
CA GLY A 449 -11.05 6.34 4.16
C GLY A 449 -10.79 6.77 2.71
N GLY A 450 -9.55 7.13 2.41
CA GLY A 450 -9.10 7.66 1.12
C GLY A 450 -7.66 7.25 0.81
N ARG A 451 -7.08 7.73 -0.30
CA ARG A 451 -5.69 7.40 -0.70
C ARG A 451 -4.61 7.69 0.35
N GLY A 452 -4.80 8.71 1.19
CA GLY A 452 -3.82 9.11 2.20
C GLY A 452 -3.94 8.38 3.55
N ARG A 453 -5.12 7.83 3.84
CA ARG A 453 -5.40 7.11 5.08
C ARG A 453 -6.49 6.08 4.81
N LEU A 454 -6.10 4.80 4.82
CA LEU A 454 -6.98 3.68 4.48
C LEU A 454 -7.21 2.82 5.72
N GLN A 455 -8.46 2.49 5.99
CA GLN A 455 -8.84 1.49 6.98
C GLN A 455 -9.30 0.22 6.27
N VAL A 456 -8.67 -0.91 6.64
CA VAL A 456 -8.93 -2.22 6.05
C VAL A 456 -9.53 -3.13 7.11
N TYR A 457 -10.83 -3.40 7.00
CA TYR A 457 -11.57 -4.28 7.89
C TYR A 457 -11.54 -5.70 7.35
N LEU A 458 -10.83 -6.58 8.06
CA LEU A 458 -10.58 -7.96 7.68
C LEU A 458 -11.46 -8.91 8.49
N PRO A 459 -12.36 -9.65 7.84
CA PRO A 459 -13.12 -10.70 8.49
C PRO A 459 -12.20 -11.83 8.96
N THR A 460 -12.32 -12.19 10.22
CA THR A 460 -11.43 -13.14 10.89
C THR A 460 -12.24 -14.27 11.52
N PRO A 461 -11.95 -15.54 11.20
CA PRO A 461 -12.54 -16.70 11.87
C PRO A 461 -12.45 -16.59 13.39
N LYS A 462 -13.55 -16.93 14.09
CA LYS A 462 -13.62 -16.81 15.56
C LYS A 462 -12.52 -17.59 16.28
N ALA A 463 -12.08 -18.74 15.73
CA ALA A 463 -10.98 -19.53 16.26
C ALA A 463 -9.66 -18.75 16.34
N LEU A 464 -9.38 -17.92 15.34
CA LEU A 464 -8.17 -17.08 15.28
C LEU A 464 -8.24 -15.86 16.20
N LEU A 465 -9.44 -15.46 16.62
CA LEU A 465 -9.69 -14.40 17.61
C LEU A 465 -9.77 -14.96 19.05
N ALA A 466 -10.10 -16.25 19.22
CA ALA A 466 -10.26 -16.89 20.51
C ALA A 466 -8.93 -16.87 21.29
N GLY A 467 -9.00 -16.46 22.56
CA GLY A 467 -7.82 -16.32 23.43
C GLY A 467 -7.07 -14.97 23.32
N LYS A 468 -7.37 -14.11 22.34
CA LYS A 468 -6.57 -12.89 22.04
C LYS A 468 -7.28 -11.55 22.32
N ARG A 469 -8.09 -11.49 23.39
CA ARG A 469 -9.04 -10.42 23.81
C ARG A 469 -10.47 -10.72 23.37
N ALA A 470 -11.16 -11.55 24.15
CA ALA A 470 -12.57 -11.85 23.95
C ALA A 470 -13.39 -10.56 23.85
N GLY A 471 -13.95 -10.27 22.66
CA GLY A 471 -14.93 -9.21 22.44
C GLY A 471 -14.41 -7.83 22.02
N LYS A 472 -13.10 -7.60 21.82
CA LYS A 472 -12.57 -6.31 21.34
C LYS A 472 -11.95 -6.41 19.94
N GLN A 473 -12.30 -5.47 19.07
CA GLN A 473 -11.73 -5.30 17.73
C GLN A 473 -10.20 -5.13 17.82
N ILE A 474 -9.43 -5.89 17.04
CA ILE A 474 -7.97 -5.79 17.01
C ILE A 474 -7.59 -4.81 15.90
N ARG A 475 -6.88 -3.74 16.24
CA ARG A 475 -6.42 -2.73 15.27
C ARG A 475 -4.90 -2.66 15.26
N PHE A 476 -4.30 -2.49 14.09
CA PHE A 476 -2.86 -2.34 13.96
C PHE A 476 -2.44 -1.53 12.74
N HIS A 477 -1.32 -0.83 12.88
CA HIS A 477 -0.68 -0.11 11.79
C HIS A 477 0.56 -0.91 11.37
N PRO A 478 0.72 -1.25 10.08
CA PRO A 478 1.89 -1.95 9.61
C PRO A 478 3.10 -1.02 9.67
N ARG A 479 4.24 -1.58 10.06
CA ARG A 479 5.56 -0.94 9.90
C ARG A 479 6.33 -1.72 8.85
N PRO A 480 6.26 -1.32 7.57
CA PRO A 480 6.91 -2.05 6.50
C PRO A 480 8.43 -1.87 6.57
N VAL A 481 9.16 -2.96 6.33
CA VAL A 481 10.61 -2.99 6.13
C VAL A 481 10.88 -3.72 4.82
N PHE A 482 11.57 -3.05 3.91
CA PHE A 482 11.85 -3.55 2.58
C PHE A 482 13.35 -3.84 2.42
N PHE A 483 13.70 -5.07 2.09
CA PHE A 483 15.07 -5.46 1.76
C PHE A 483 15.12 -5.89 0.31
N ASN A 484 16.00 -5.33 -0.51
CA ASN A 484 16.21 -5.78 -1.89
C ASN A 484 17.62 -6.31 -2.06
N VAL A 485 17.75 -7.45 -2.74
CA VAL A 485 19.05 -8.02 -3.16
C VAL A 485 18.95 -8.41 -4.64
N GLY A 486 19.50 -7.57 -5.54
CA GLY A 486 19.80 -7.92 -6.94
C GLY A 486 19.80 -6.76 -7.96
N ILE A 487 20.84 -6.77 -8.83
CA ILE A 487 21.37 -5.75 -9.78
C ILE A 487 21.97 -4.52 -9.06
N ASN A 488 23.30 -4.40 -9.08
CA ASN A 488 24.14 -3.29 -8.60
C ASN A 488 23.43 -2.28 -7.71
N GLU A 489 23.43 -2.47 -6.38
CA GLU A 489 23.45 -1.37 -5.39
C GLU A 489 23.08 -1.78 -3.95
N GLN A 490 23.51 -0.94 -3.00
CA GLN A 490 23.54 -1.10 -1.54
C GLN A 490 22.15 -1.35 -0.93
N ALA A 491 22.07 -2.35 -0.04
CA ALA A 491 20.88 -2.59 0.75
C ALA A 491 20.62 -1.43 1.71
N THR A 492 19.37 -0.95 1.80
CA THR A 492 18.96 0.09 2.73
C THR A 492 18.16 -0.52 3.87
N PHE A 493 18.40 -0.03 5.08
CA PHE A 493 17.83 -0.52 6.33
C PHE A 493 16.78 0.48 6.86
N PHE A 494 15.64 -0.02 7.35
CA PHE A 494 14.63 0.80 8.06
C PHE A 494 14.45 0.34 9.50
N ARG A 495 14.36 1.35 10.38
CA ARG A 495 14.56 1.31 11.84
C ARG A 495 13.56 0.40 12.57
N VAL A 496 14.09 -0.62 13.25
CA VAL A 496 13.42 -1.28 14.37
C VAL A 496 13.75 -0.48 15.63
N ARG A 497 12.75 0.16 16.27
CA ARG A 497 12.92 0.62 17.66
C ARG A 497 12.90 -0.61 18.57
N ASP A 498 13.94 -0.67 19.36
CA ASP A 498 14.24 -1.65 20.38
C ASP A 498 13.19 -1.63 21.49
N GLU A 499 13.00 -2.79 22.12
CA GLU A 499 12.67 -3.01 23.52
C GLU A 499 12.30 -4.50 23.68
N SER A 500 13.21 -5.27 24.31
CA SER A 500 12.99 -6.54 25.01
C SER A 500 13.07 -7.90 24.26
N CYS A 501 14.03 -8.15 23.37
CA CYS A 501 14.42 -9.53 23.06
C CYS A 501 15.96 -9.69 22.91
N PRO A 502 16.66 -10.36 23.85
CA PRO A 502 18.12 -10.42 23.85
C PRO A 502 18.76 -11.08 22.61
N ASP A 503 18.02 -11.89 21.85
CA ASP A 503 18.50 -12.60 20.65
C ASP A 503 18.35 -11.79 19.33
N VAL A 504 17.50 -10.74 19.32
CA VAL A 504 17.26 -9.96 18.09
C VAL A 504 18.35 -8.91 17.85
N GLY A 505 18.98 -8.41 18.92
CA GLY A 505 20.02 -7.37 18.85
C GLY A 505 21.21 -7.81 18.00
N ASP A 506 21.71 -9.02 18.24
CA ASP A 506 22.86 -9.58 17.49
C ASP A 506 22.52 -9.78 16.01
N LEU A 507 21.32 -10.28 15.70
CA LEU A 507 20.85 -10.43 14.32
C LEU A 507 20.79 -9.09 13.59
N ILE A 508 20.32 -8.02 14.25
CA ILE A 508 20.29 -6.66 13.69
C ILE A 508 21.71 -6.15 13.45
N ILE A 509 22.63 -6.37 14.40
CA ILE A 509 24.04 -5.98 14.26
C ILE A 509 24.67 -6.70 13.07
N GLN A 510 24.50 -8.02 12.97
CA GLN A 510 24.99 -8.83 11.86
C GLN A 510 24.40 -8.40 10.52
N LEU A 511 23.10 -8.09 10.47
CA LEU A 511 22.45 -7.56 9.29
C LEU A 511 23.07 -6.22 8.89
N GLY A 512 23.23 -5.29 9.83
CA GLY A 512 23.86 -4.00 9.59
C GLY A 512 25.32 -4.09 9.13
N GLN A 513 26.09 -5.05 9.65
CA GLN A 513 27.45 -5.35 9.17
C GLN A 513 27.42 -5.93 7.75
N THR A 514 26.51 -6.86 7.47
CA THR A 514 26.37 -7.51 6.15
C THR A 514 25.98 -6.49 5.08
N ILE A 515 25.03 -5.60 5.39
CA ILE A 515 24.64 -4.49 4.50
C ILE A 515 25.82 -3.55 4.24
N ARG A 516 26.51 -3.11 5.29
CA ARG A 516 27.67 -2.20 5.18
C ARG A 516 28.85 -2.80 4.45
N SER A 517 28.96 -4.14 4.39
CA SER A 517 30.00 -4.82 3.61
C SER A 517 29.93 -4.51 2.11
N GLY A 518 28.77 -4.06 1.62
CA GLY A 518 28.58 -3.63 0.22
C GLY A 518 28.75 -4.76 -0.81
N ARG A 519 28.84 -6.02 -0.37
CA ARG A 519 29.06 -7.15 -1.28
C ARG A 519 27.87 -7.30 -2.23
N PRO A 520 28.11 -7.34 -3.55
CA PRO A 520 27.03 -7.44 -4.52
C PRO A 520 26.35 -8.80 -4.38
N LYS A 521 25.01 -8.82 -4.47
CA LYS A 521 24.17 -10.02 -4.40
C LYS A 521 24.36 -10.82 -3.09
N GLU A 522 24.61 -10.12 -1.98
CA GLU A 522 24.76 -10.76 -0.67
C GLU A 522 23.43 -11.31 -0.14
N VAL A 523 23.16 -12.58 -0.44
CA VAL A 523 21.91 -13.28 -0.07
C VAL A 523 21.73 -13.46 1.43
N LYS A 524 22.82 -13.38 2.23
CA LYS A 524 22.74 -13.46 3.69
C LYS A 524 21.86 -12.36 4.28
N ILE A 525 21.75 -11.20 3.61
CA ILE A 525 20.82 -10.13 3.98
C ILE A 525 19.39 -10.65 4.09
N LEU A 526 18.94 -11.45 3.12
CA LEU A 526 17.56 -11.97 3.08
C LEU A 526 17.35 -13.04 4.14
N GLN A 527 18.36 -13.86 4.41
CA GLN A 527 18.33 -14.88 5.47
C GLN A 527 18.27 -14.25 6.87
N LEU A 528 19.05 -13.19 7.11
CA LEU A 528 19.04 -12.43 8.36
C LEU A 528 17.72 -11.64 8.53
N ALA A 529 17.23 -11.00 7.46
CA ALA A 529 15.95 -10.29 7.48
C ALA A 529 14.77 -11.23 7.77
N SER A 530 14.78 -12.44 7.23
CA SER A 530 13.82 -13.51 7.55
C SER A 530 13.87 -13.89 9.03
N GLN A 531 15.07 -14.11 9.57
CA GLN A 531 15.27 -14.47 10.97
C GLN A 531 14.77 -13.39 11.92
N ILE A 532 15.15 -12.12 11.66
CA ILE A 532 14.67 -10.98 12.43
C ILE A 532 13.15 -10.89 12.35
N CYS A 533 12.57 -11.02 11.14
CA CYS A 533 11.12 -11.01 10.95
C CYS A 533 10.44 -12.08 11.79
N ARG A 534 10.96 -13.30 11.80
CA ARG A 534 10.41 -14.40 12.61
C ARG A 534 10.55 -14.12 14.12
N ALA A 535 11.72 -13.67 14.56
CA ALA A 535 12.02 -13.40 15.96
C ALA A 535 11.17 -12.24 16.53
N VAL A 536 10.75 -11.28 15.70
CA VAL A 536 9.84 -10.19 16.11
C VAL A 536 8.36 -10.48 15.85
N SER A 537 8.01 -11.70 15.46
CA SER A 537 6.65 -12.08 15.05
C SER A 537 6.09 -11.14 13.96
N GLY A 538 6.92 -10.82 12.96
CA GLY A 538 6.56 -9.99 11.83
C GLY A 538 5.83 -10.75 10.73
N ILE A 539 5.09 -10.02 9.90
CA ILE A 539 4.44 -10.57 8.70
C ILE A 539 5.48 -10.70 7.59
N ARG A 540 5.66 -11.92 7.10
CA ARG A 540 6.74 -12.27 6.16
C ARG A 540 6.25 -12.26 4.71
N PHE A 541 6.80 -11.36 3.89
CA PHE A 541 6.52 -11.26 2.44
C PHE A 541 7.71 -11.64 1.58
N CYS A 542 7.63 -12.64 0.72
CA CYS A 542 8.72 -12.98 -0.20
C CYS A 542 8.33 -12.65 -1.63
N SER A 543 9.08 -11.74 -2.26
CA SER A 543 8.75 -11.22 -3.58
C SER A 543 9.92 -11.27 -4.56
N CYS A 544 9.58 -11.44 -5.82
CA CYS A 544 10.46 -11.20 -6.96
C CYS A 544 9.57 -10.78 -8.15
N LYS A 545 10.16 -10.48 -9.32
CA LYS A 545 9.42 -10.08 -10.53
C LYS A 545 8.10 -10.82 -10.77
N SER A 546 8.07 -12.14 -10.58
CA SER A 546 6.89 -13.00 -10.83
C SER A 546 6.47 -13.87 -9.66
N ALA A 547 7.15 -13.76 -8.52
CA ALA A 547 7.01 -14.64 -7.36
C ALA A 547 7.11 -16.14 -7.64
N LYS A 548 7.73 -16.56 -8.76
CA LYS A 548 7.80 -17.97 -9.16
C LYS A 548 9.16 -18.56 -8.79
N ASP A 549 10.16 -18.43 -9.65
CA ASP A 549 11.41 -19.19 -9.56
C ASP A 549 12.31 -18.76 -8.37
N ARG A 550 12.72 -17.49 -8.32
CA ARG A 550 13.62 -16.97 -7.26
C ARG A 550 12.99 -17.01 -5.88
N THR A 551 11.70 -16.67 -5.80
CA THR A 551 10.90 -16.76 -4.59
C THR A 551 10.86 -18.20 -4.08
N SER A 552 10.73 -19.19 -4.97
CA SER A 552 10.77 -20.60 -4.59
C SER A 552 12.07 -20.99 -3.91
N MET A 553 13.20 -20.51 -4.43
CA MET A 553 14.52 -20.79 -3.85
C MET A 553 14.65 -20.17 -2.45
N SER A 554 14.19 -18.93 -2.28
CA SER A 554 14.24 -18.26 -0.97
C SER A 554 13.31 -18.88 0.07
N VAL A 555 12.05 -19.18 -0.28
CA VAL A 555 11.06 -19.69 0.68
C VAL A 555 11.42 -21.09 1.16
N THR A 556 11.81 -21.98 0.24
CA THR A 556 12.22 -23.35 0.62
C THR A 556 13.47 -23.35 1.49
N LEU A 557 14.45 -22.48 1.21
CA LEU A 557 15.65 -22.36 2.05
C LEU A 557 15.31 -21.83 3.44
N GLU A 558 14.44 -20.81 3.53
CA GLU A 558 13.96 -20.26 4.79
C GLU A 558 13.22 -21.31 5.63
N GLN A 559 12.34 -22.10 5.02
CA GLN A 559 11.61 -23.17 5.69
C GLN A 559 12.55 -24.26 6.21
N VAL A 560 13.51 -24.73 5.41
CA VAL A 560 14.51 -25.73 5.85
C VAL A 560 15.41 -25.16 6.95
N ASN A 561 15.76 -23.88 6.90
CA ASN A 561 16.49 -23.20 7.98
C ASN A 561 15.72 -23.20 9.29
N ILE A 562 14.39 -23.02 9.25
CA ILE A 562 13.54 -23.09 10.43
C ILE A 562 13.51 -24.51 10.99
N LEU A 563 13.33 -25.53 10.13
CA LEU A 563 13.42 -26.94 10.55
C LEU A 563 14.76 -27.26 11.22
N SER A 564 15.87 -26.74 10.68
CA SER A 564 17.21 -26.93 11.23
C SER A 564 17.38 -26.28 12.60
N ARG A 565 17.00 -25.00 12.74
CA ARG A 565 17.25 -24.23 13.97
C ARG A 565 16.30 -24.55 15.11
N GLU A 566 15.02 -24.78 14.82
CA GLU A 566 13.99 -24.85 15.85
C GLU A 566 13.59 -26.30 16.18
N LEU A 567 13.65 -27.17 15.18
CA LEU A 567 13.30 -28.60 15.32
C LEU A 567 14.50 -29.54 15.17
N GLN A 568 15.73 -29.00 15.13
CA GLN A 568 16.97 -29.79 15.09
C GLN A 568 17.00 -30.81 13.95
N LEU A 569 16.53 -30.43 12.75
CA LEU A 569 16.70 -31.25 11.53
C LEU A 569 18.17 -31.62 11.38
N ALA A 570 18.45 -32.92 11.17
CA ALA A 570 19.81 -33.43 11.05
C ALA A 570 20.59 -32.71 9.94
N SER A 571 21.84 -32.33 10.23
CA SER A 571 22.72 -31.61 9.31
C SER A 571 22.98 -32.39 8.02
N ALA A 572 23.06 -33.72 8.11
CA ALA A 572 23.18 -34.61 6.96
C ALA A 572 21.89 -34.69 6.11
N GLU A 573 20.73 -34.50 6.74
CA GLU A 573 19.41 -34.59 6.09
C GLU A 573 19.01 -33.25 5.43
N ARG A 574 19.59 -32.13 5.88
CA ARG A 574 19.29 -30.78 5.39
C ARG A 574 19.35 -30.63 3.86
N PRO A 575 20.40 -31.09 3.13
CA PRO A 575 20.43 -30.98 1.67
C PRO A 575 19.31 -31.77 0.99
N ARG A 576 18.97 -32.95 1.54
CA ARG A 576 17.89 -33.79 1.06
C ARG A 576 16.53 -33.13 1.27
N ALA A 577 16.28 -32.57 2.46
CA ALA A 577 15.05 -31.83 2.75
C ALA A 577 14.84 -30.67 1.76
N LEU A 578 15.89 -29.88 1.51
CA LEU A 578 15.83 -28.77 0.56
C LEU A 578 15.56 -29.24 -0.88
N ALA A 579 16.19 -30.34 -1.31
CA ALA A 579 15.98 -30.91 -2.63
C ALA A 579 14.56 -31.47 -2.79
N LEU A 580 14.02 -32.16 -1.78
CA LEU A 580 12.66 -32.71 -1.77
C LEU A 580 11.61 -31.60 -1.93
N MET A 581 11.68 -30.56 -1.09
CA MET A 581 10.75 -29.43 -1.14
C MET A 581 10.80 -28.68 -2.49
N ARG A 582 11.97 -28.66 -3.16
CA ARG A 582 12.12 -28.04 -4.48
C ARG A 582 11.76 -28.96 -5.65
N THR A 583 11.71 -30.27 -5.45
CA THR A 583 11.40 -31.25 -6.51
C THR A 583 9.93 -31.62 -6.55
N ASP A 584 9.30 -31.79 -5.38
CA ASP A 584 7.92 -32.28 -5.23
C ASP A 584 7.12 -31.50 -4.17
N GLY A 585 7.51 -30.25 -3.91
CA GLY A 585 6.86 -29.40 -2.90
C GLY A 585 5.94 -28.30 -3.46
N ALA A 586 5.45 -27.46 -2.54
CA ALA A 586 4.47 -26.41 -2.82
C ALA A 586 4.88 -25.49 -3.97
N ARG A 587 6.18 -25.20 -4.08
CA ARG A 587 6.72 -24.30 -5.09
C ARG A 587 6.72 -24.88 -6.51
N ARG A 588 6.73 -26.20 -6.65
CA ARG A 588 6.57 -26.88 -7.94
C ARG A 588 5.13 -26.82 -8.42
N ARG A 589 4.18 -27.00 -7.50
CA ARG A 589 2.76 -26.75 -7.76
C ARG A 589 2.51 -25.29 -8.13
N ASN A 590 3.15 -24.33 -7.46
CA ASN A 590 3.07 -22.91 -7.86
C ASN A 590 3.55 -22.69 -9.30
N ALA A 591 4.65 -23.32 -9.71
CA ALA A 591 5.15 -23.21 -11.08
C ALA A 591 4.12 -23.73 -12.09
N GLU A 592 3.53 -24.90 -11.82
CA GLU A 592 2.47 -25.50 -12.63
C GLU A 592 1.23 -24.59 -12.75
N LYS A 593 0.74 -24.06 -11.62
CA LYS A 593 -0.38 -23.09 -11.61
C LYS A 593 -0.11 -21.86 -12.47
N ASN A 594 1.16 -21.45 -12.61
CA ASN A 594 1.55 -20.28 -13.38
C ASN A 594 1.77 -20.53 -14.87
N VAL A 595 2.52 -21.57 -15.23
CA VAL A 595 2.96 -21.81 -16.61
C VAL A 595 2.41 -23.10 -17.24
N GLY A 596 1.57 -23.85 -16.52
CA GLY A 596 1.01 -25.12 -16.98
C GLY A 596 1.96 -26.32 -16.88
N SER A 597 3.18 -26.10 -16.39
CA SER A 597 4.19 -27.14 -16.19
C SER A 597 4.85 -26.95 -14.83
N PRO A 598 5.13 -28.02 -14.07
CA PRO A 598 5.75 -27.89 -12.76
C PRO A 598 7.21 -27.40 -12.82
N ARG A 599 7.76 -27.01 -13.98
CA ARG A 599 9.17 -26.61 -14.17
C ARG A 599 9.48 -25.14 -13.83
N PHE A 600 10.65 -24.94 -13.21
CA PHE A 600 11.24 -23.62 -13.05
C PHE A 600 11.84 -23.11 -14.36
N SER A 601 11.78 -21.81 -14.61
CA SER A 601 12.25 -21.17 -15.85
C SER A 601 13.70 -20.70 -15.78
N PHE A 602 14.55 -21.37 -15.00
CA PHE A 602 15.98 -21.06 -14.97
C PHE A 602 16.70 -21.69 -16.17
N ASN A 603 17.65 -20.95 -16.75
CA ASN A 603 18.63 -21.53 -17.66
C ASN A 603 19.91 -21.95 -16.90
N THR A 604 20.71 -22.82 -17.50
CA THR A 604 21.93 -23.37 -16.87
C THR A 604 22.91 -22.27 -16.45
N LEU A 605 23.12 -21.26 -17.30
CA LEU A 605 24.04 -20.17 -17.01
C LEU A 605 23.58 -19.33 -15.80
N GLN A 606 22.28 -19.06 -15.68
CA GLN A 606 21.71 -18.35 -14.52
C GLN A 606 21.97 -19.12 -13.23
N LEU A 607 21.78 -20.44 -13.22
CA LEU A 607 22.02 -21.26 -12.03
C LEU A 607 23.50 -21.27 -11.61
N LEU A 608 24.43 -21.27 -12.56
CA LEU A 608 25.86 -21.19 -12.27
C LEU A 608 26.23 -19.90 -11.54
N THR A 609 25.52 -18.80 -11.80
CA THR A 609 25.74 -17.51 -11.13
C THR A 609 25.06 -17.39 -9.75
N MET A 610 24.26 -18.39 -9.34
CA MET A 610 23.59 -18.39 -8.04
C MET A 610 24.45 -19.09 -6.97
N PRO A 611 24.35 -18.66 -5.69
CA PRO A 611 24.87 -19.42 -4.57
C PRO A 611 24.31 -20.85 -4.54
N SER A 612 25.09 -21.82 -4.09
CA SER A 612 24.73 -23.25 -4.10
C SER A 612 23.37 -23.52 -3.46
N GLU A 613 23.11 -22.94 -2.28
CA GLU A 613 21.85 -23.08 -1.55
C GLU A 613 20.63 -22.50 -2.28
N TYR A 614 20.82 -21.63 -3.28
CA TYR A 614 19.74 -21.02 -4.08
C TYR A 614 19.56 -21.67 -5.45
N ARG A 615 20.28 -22.75 -5.77
CA ARG A 615 20.13 -23.47 -7.04
C ARG A 615 18.94 -24.42 -7.01
N ALA A 616 18.20 -24.45 -8.11
CA ALA A 616 17.16 -25.45 -8.32
C ALA A 616 17.81 -26.84 -8.56
N PRO A 617 17.22 -27.95 -8.06
CA PRO A 617 17.73 -29.30 -8.31
C PRO A 617 17.72 -29.65 -9.81
N PRO A 618 18.68 -30.46 -10.31
CA PRO A 618 18.65 -30.97 -11.68
C PRO A 618 17.31 -31.64 -12.03
N GLY A 619 16.86 -31.49 -13.28
CA GLY A 619 15.57 -32.01 -13.75
C GLY A 619 14.34 -31.18 -13.36
N THR A 620 14.50 -30.15 -12.51
CA THR A 620 13.39 -29.30 -12.08
C THR A 620 13.26 -27.98 -12.85
N TYR A 621 14.21 -27.66 -13.74
CA TYR A 621 14.28 -26.40 -14.48
C TYR A 621 14.51 -26.61 -15.98
N GLY A 622 14.14 -25.63 -16.80
CA GLY A 622 14.35 -25.64 -18.25
C GLY A 622 13.28 -24.87 -19.00
N ALA A 623 13.43 -24.77 -20.33
CA ALA A 623 12.35 -24.27 -21.18
C ALA A 623 11.17 -25.25 -21.12
N VAL A 624 9.96 -24.70 -21.06
CA VAL A 624 8.76 -25.47 -21.38
C VAL A 624 8.73 -25.47 -22.91
N GLU A 625 8.86 -26.64 -23.54
CA GLU A 625 8.59 -26.78 -24.97
C GLU A 625 7.14 -26.33 -25.18
N SER A 626 6.98 -25.20 -25.89
CA SER A 626 5.70 -24.54 -26.15
C SER A 626 4.96 -25.18 -27.30
#